data_AF-A0A2V6G0G0-F1
#
_entry.id   AF-A0A2V6G0G0-F1
#
_cell.length_a   1.000
_cell.length_b   1.000
_cell.length_c   1.000
_cell.angle_alpha   90.00
_cell.angle_beta   90.00
_cell.angle_gamma   90.00
#
_symmetry.space_group_name_H-M   'P 1'
#
loop_
_entity.id
_entity.type
_entity.pdbx_description
1 polymer ?
#
loop_
_entity_poly.entity_id
_entity_poly.type
_entity_poly.pdbx_seq_one_letter_code
_entity_poly.pdbx_strand_id
1 'polypeptide(L)'
;MLTAAFASAETINFDDMKTGAPPTGWTATQTGSGTARWMIEKDKSAPSKTNVLKQSGQATFPVCFKNDTNIKDGFVEVKFKPVAGKEDQAGGVIWRVQDANNYYISRANALEDNVTIYHTINGKRVAFKNINTKVTSGVWHTLRVDFAGNKFTVTFDGSKVIEATDQSFANAGKVGVWTKADSVTLFDDFSYEGK
;
A
#
# COMPACT_ATOMS: atom_id res chain seq x y z
N MET A 1 -36.58 -11.26 -0.95
CA MET A 1 -35.57 -10.83 -1.93
C MET A 1 -34.42 -10.24 -1.15
N LEU A 2 -33.23 -10.85 -1.18
CA LEU A 2 -32.02 -10.22 -0.63
C LEU A 2 -31.50 -9.26 -1.70
N THR A 3 -31.57 -7.95 -1.46
CA THR A 3 -30.81 -6.97 -2.23
C THR A 3 -29.34 -7.15 -1.90
N ALA A 4 -28.57 -7.72 -2.82
CA ALA A 4 -27.12 -7.66 -2.76
C ALA A 4 -26.73 -6.18 -2.95
N ALA A 5 -26.26 -5.54 -1.88
CA ALA A 5 -25.60 -4.24 -1.99
C ALA A 5 -24.23 -4.51 -2.62
N PHE A 6 -24.08 -4.21 -3.91
CA PHE A 6 -22.76 -4.10 -4.51
C PHE A 6 -22.06 -2.91 -3.84
N ALA A 7 -21.01 -3.18 -3.07
CA ALA A 7 -20.15 -2.12 -2.60
C ALA A 7 -19.47 -1.48 -3.83
N SER A 8 -19.65 -0.18 -4.02
CA SER A 8 -18.93 0.54 -5.07
C SER A 8 -17.48 0.73 -4.62
N ALA A 9 -16.52 0.72 -5.55
CA ALA A 9 -15.15 1.07 -5.26
C ALA A 9 -15.07 2.47 -4.63
N GLU A 10 -14.36 2.58 -3.52
CA GLU A 10 -14.05 3.86 -2.88
C GLU A 10 -12.65 4.32 -3.26
N THR A 11 -12.47 5.63 -3.47
CA THR A 11 -11.16 6.24 -3.76
C THR A 11 -10.90 7.40 -2.80
N ILE A 12 -9.71 7.40 -2.20
CA ILE A 12 -9.19 8.49 -1.36
C ILE A 12 -8.01 9.14 -2.09
N ASN A 13 -8.23 10.38 -2.51
CA ASN A 13 -7.23 11.24 -3.15
C ASN A 13 -6.45 12.12 -2.14
N PHE A 14 -6.83 12.10 -0.85
CA PHE A 14 -6.25 12.91 0.22
C PHE A 14 -6.40 14.45 0.09
N ASP A 15 -7.11 14.94 -0.94
CA ASP A 15 -7.26 16.37 -1.24
C ASP A 15 -8.03 17.16 -0.17
N ASP A 16 -9.02 16.53 0.44
CA ASP A 16 -9.82 17.14 1.49
C ASP A 16 -9.17 17.07 2.88
N MET A 17 -8.00 16.41 2.98
CA MET A 17 -7.31 16.24 4.26
C MET A 17 -6.39 17.43 4.58
N LYS A 18 -6.27 17.72 5.88
CA LYS A 18 -5.44 18.83 6.37
C LYS A 18 -3.94 18.56 6.15
N THR A 19 -3.30 19.40 5.36
CA THR A 19 -1.84 19.37 5.15
C THR A 19 -1.07 19.60 6.45
N GLY A 20 0.09 18.96 6.58
CA GLY A 20 0.91 19.07 7.79
C GLY A 20 0.35 18.29 8.99
N ALA A 21 -0.56 17.33 8.74
CA ALA A 21 -1.05 16.38 9.73
C ALA A 21 -1.07 14.95 9.14
N PRO A 22 -1.09 13.90 9.98
CA PRO A 22 -1.39 12.54 9.53
C PRO A 22 -2.80 12.43 8.88
N PRO A 23 -3.03 11.46 7.99
CA PRO A 23 -4.33 11.25 7.35
C PRO A 23 -5.43 10.95 8.38
N THR A 24 -6.53 11.72 8.33
CA THR A 24 -7.67 11.53 9.25
C THR A 24 -8.41 10.24 8.90
N GLY A 25 -8.74 9.42 9.92
CA GLY A 25 -9.42 8.12 9.71
C GLY A 25 -8.47 6.96 9.38
N TRP A 26 -7.16 7.19 9.44
CA TRP A 26 -6.12 6.20 9.18
C TRP A 26 -5.26 5.99 10.42
N THR A 27 -4.71 4.79 10.56
CA THR A 27 -3.63 4.52 11.50
C THR A 27 -2.31 4.70 10.77
N ALA A 28 -1.54 5.70 11.16
CA ALA A 28 -0.18 5.96 10.69
C ALA A 28 0.84 5.43 11.71
N THR A 29 1.57 4.37 11.35
CA THR A 29 2.45 3.66 12.28
C THR A 29 3.61 2.96 11.54
N GLN A 30 4.22 1.97 12.17
CA GLN A 30 5.29 1.14 11.63
C GLN A 30 5.28 -0.24 12.29
N THR A 31 5.78 -1.23 11.56
CA THR A 31 6.31 -2.48 12.11
C THR A 31 7.76 -2.28 12.52
N GLY A 32 8.17 -2.87 13.63
CA GLY A 32 9.57 -2.84 14.07
C GLY A 32 9.99 -1.49 14.65
N SER A 33 11.25 -1.13 14.44
CA SER A 33 11.89 0.03 15.09
C SER A 33 12.03 1.24 14.17
N GLY A 34 12.42 2.39 14.74
CA GLY A 34 12.61 3.66 14.04
C GLY A 34 11.45 4.62 14.27
N THR A 35 11.23 5.54 13.33
CA THR A 35 10.13 6.51 13.37
C THR A 35 9.64 6.81 11.95
N ALA A 36 8.51 6.21 11.59
CA ALA A 36 7.77 6.55 10.40
C ALA A 36 7.16 7.95 10.53
N ARG A 37 7.07 8.64 9.41
CA ARG A 37 6.45 9.96 9.33
C ARG A 37 5.49 9.96 8.16
N TRP A 38 4.20 9.86 8.48
CA TRP A 38 3.10 9.89 7.53
C TRP A 38 2.37 11.22 7.64
N MET A 39 2.38 12.01 6.57
CA MET A 39 1.82 13.36 6.58
C MET A 39 1.10 13.64 5.27
N ILE A 40 0.01 14.39 5.34
CA ILE A 40 -0.60 15.00 4.16
C ILE A 40 0.25 16.19 3.74
N GLU A 41 0.70 16.20 2.49
CA GLU A 41 1.52 17.27 1.91
C GLU A 41 0.97 17.71 0.56
N LYS A 42 1.37 18.90 0.11
CA LYS A 42 1.05 19.37 -1.24
C LYS A 42 2.09 18.85 -2.22
N ASP A 43 1.65 18.32 -3.35
CA ASP A 43 2.51 18.01 -4.49
C ASP A 43 1.80 18.40 -5.78
N LYS A 44 2.39 19.31 -6.56
CA LYS A 44 1.78 19.81 -7.80
C LYS A 44 1.73 18.75 -8.91
N SER A 45 2.52 17.69 -8.78
CA SER A 45 2.58 16.58 -9.71
C SER A 45 1.61 15.46 -9.34
N ALA A 46 0.86 15.58 -8.23
CA ALA A 46 -0.12 14.60 -7.81
C ALA A 46 -1.14 14.29 -8.92
N PRO A 47 -1.54 13.01 -9.11
CA PRO A 47 -2.58 12.60 -10.04
C PRO A 47 -3.91 13.33 -9.82
N SER A 48 -4.33 13.41 -8.56
CA SER A 48 -5.36 14.32 -8.07
C SER A 48 -4.70 15.63 -7.61
N LYS A 49 -5.45 16.73 -7.45
CA LYS A 49 -4.85 18.01 -7.03
C LYS A 49 -5.57 18.53 -5.78
N THR A 50 -4.86 18.92 -4.72
CA THR A 50 -3.41 19.22 -4.61
C THR A 50 -2.59 18.38 -3.63
N ASN A 51 -3.21 17.46 -2.89
CA ASN A 51 -2.57 16.82 -1.74
C ASN A 51 -2.20 15.36 -2.01
N VAL A 52 -1.23 14.87 -1.23
CA VAL A 52 -0.77 13.48 -1.24
C VAL A 52 -0.57 13.00 0.19
N LEU A 53 -0.66 11.70 0.41
CA LEU A 53 -0.09 11.08 1.59
C LEU A 53 1.41 10.83 1.35
N LYS A 54 2.26 11.34 2.22
CA LYS A 54 3.71 11.15 2.15
C LYS A 54 4.22 10.35 3.33
N GLN A 55 5.04 9.35 3.04
CA GLN A 55 5.97 8.78 3.99
C GLN A 55 7.34 9.46 3.82
N SER A 56 7.95 9.95 4.90
CA SER A 56 9.31 10.50 4.86
C SER A 56 10.12 10.26 6.14
N GLY A 57 9.75 9.25 6.92
CA GLY A 57 10.45 8.86 8.14
C GLY A 57 11.30 7.62 7.90
N GLN A 58 12.16 7.27 8.86
CA GLN A 58 13.00 6.09 8.78
C GLN A 58 12.54 5.05 9.79
N ALA A 59 12.01 3.93 9.34
CA ALA A 59 11.62 2.81 10.20
C ALA A 59 11.82 1.49 9.48
N THR A 60 11.83 0.35 10.22
CA THR A 60 11.96 -0.97 9.60
C THR A 60 10.95 -1.13 8.47
N PHE A 61 9.65 -1.02 8.80
CA PHE A 61 8.57 -0.99 7.82
C PHE A 61 7.49 0.03 8.21
N PRO A 62 7.49 1.24 7.63
CA PRO A 62 6.37 2.17 7.75
C PRO A 62 5.06 1.56 7.21
N VAL A 63 3.99 1.70 7.99
CA VAL A 63 2.66 1.13 7.70
C VAL A 63 1.60 2.21 7.88
N CYS A 64 0.69 2.37 6.92
CA CYS A 64 -0.48 3.24 7.09
C CYS A 64 -1.74 2.60 6.51
N PHE A 65 -2.77 2.38 7.34
CA PHE A 65 -3.99 1.68 6.91
C PHE A 65 -5.27 2.40 7.33
N LYS A 66 -6.32 2.24 6.53
CA LYS A 66 -7.62 2.89 6.72
C LYS A 66 -8.44 2.16 7.77
N ASN A 67 -8.93 2.86 8.80
CA ASN A 67 -9.44 2.25 10.02
C ASN A 67 -10.79 1.54 9.87
N ASP A 68 -11.64 2.03 8.98
CA ASP A 68 -13.03 1.61 8.75
C ASP A 68 -13.16 0.56 7.62
N THR A 69 -12.05 -0.03 7.17
CA THR A 69 -12.06 -1.10 6.17
C THR A 69 -12.03 -2.48 6.81
N ASN A 70 -12.72 -3.46 6.21
CA ASN A 70 -12.65 -4.85 6.64
C ASN A 70 -12.98 -5.78 5.46
N ILE A 71 -11.98 -6.04 4.62
CA ILE A 71 -12.15 -6.70 3.32
C ILE A 71 -11.54 -8.10 3.35
N LYS A 72 -12.36 -9.11 3.00
CA LYS A 72 -11.89 -10.49 2.82
C LYS A 72 -11.42 -10.73 1.40
N ASP A 73 -12.28 -10.46 0.43
CA ASP A 73 -12.05 -10.64 -0.99
C ASP A 73 -12.41 -9.32 -1.70
N GLY A 74 -11.62 -8.92 -2.68
CA GLY A 74 -11.71 -7.58 -3.23
C GLY A 74 -10.42 -7.14 -3.92
N PHE A 75 -10.16 -5.84 -3.90
CA PHE A 75 -8.88 -5.28 -4.34
C PHE A 75 -8.43 -4.11 -3.47
N VAL A 76 -7.14 -3.83 -3.55
CA VAL A 76 -6.54 -2.56 -3.11
C VAL A 76 -5.61 -2.06 -4.22
N GLU A 77 -5.68 -0.77 -4.51
CA GLU A 77 -4.90 -0.08 -5.52
C GLU A 77 -4.41 1.26 -5.00
N VAL A 78 -3.24 1.69 -5.45
CA VAL A 78 -2.75 3.04 -5.17
C VAL A 78 -1.90 3.56 -6.32
N LYS A 79 -1.90 4.87 -6.53
CA LYS A 79 -0.84 5.54 -7.26
C LYS A 79 0.26 5.94 -6.29
N PHE A 80 1.50 5.62 -6.60
CA PHE A 80 2.63 5.97 -5.75
C PHE A 80 3.79 6.55 -6.56
N LYS A 81 4.56 7.45 -5.94
CA LYS A 81 5.77 8.05 -6.51
C LYS A 81 6.94 7.83 -5.55
N PRO A 82 7.86 6.90 -5.84
CA PRO A 82 9.08 6.72 -5.06
C PRO A 82 10.01 7.91 -5.32
N VAL A 83 10.36 8.71 -4.32
CA VAL A 83 11.10 9.98 -4.51
C VAL A 83 12.57 9.88 -4.11
N ALA A 84 12.86 9.29 -2.96
CA ALA A 84 14.21 9.22 -2.40
C ALA A 84 14.34 8.06 -1.39
N GLY A 85 15.57 7.79 -0.96
CA GLY A 85 15.94 6.70 -0.07
C GLY A 85 17.20 6.03 -0.60
N LYS A 86 18.06 5.55 0.31
CA LYS A 86 19.34 4.92 -0.03
C LYS A 86 19.34 3.43 0.26
N GLU A 87 18.61 3.00 1.30
CA GLU A 87 18.48 1.58 1.63
C GLU A 87 17.36 0.93 0.80
N ASP A 88 16.23 1.62 0.67
CA ASP A 88 15.14 1.26 -0.23
C ASP A 88 14.54 2.54 -0.81
N GLN A 89 13.97 2.42 -2.01
CA GLN A 89 13.14 3.46 -2.59
C GLN A 89 11.83 2.84 -3.06
N ALA A 90 11.02 2.46 -2.08
CA ALA A 90 9.90 1.56 -2.24
C ALA A 90 8.54 2.17 -1.88
N GLY A 91 7.50 1.68 -2.55
CA GLY A 91 6.11 1.90 -2.20
C GLY A 91 5.32 0.61 -2.37
N GLY A 92 4.23 0.47 -1.63
CA GLY A 92 3.45 -0.76 -1.66
C GLY A 92 2.04 -0.61 -1.12
N VAL A 93 1.22 -1.62 -1.42
CA VAL A 93 -0.13 -1.78 -0.86
C VAL A 93 -0.15 -2.97 0.10
N ILE A 94 -0.94 -2.85 1.16
CA ILE A 94 -1.17 -3.90 2.15
C ILE A 94 -2.65 -4.27 2.22
N TRP A 95 -2.93 -5.55 2.44
CA TRP A 95 -4.30 -6.07 2.56
C TRP A 95 -4.40 -7.14 3.65
N ARG A 96 -5.65 -7.40 4.06
CA ARG A 96 -6.00 -8.24 5.22
C ARG A 96 -5.21 -7.86 6.47
N VAL A 97 -4.96 -6.56 6.65
CA VAL A 97 -4.21 -6.02 7.78
C VAL A 97 -5.02 -6.25 9.06
N GLN A 98 -4.46 -7.04 9.97
CA GLN A 98 -5.05 -7.28 11.30
C GLN A 98 -4.57 -6.18 12.27
N ASP A 99 -3.27 -5.92 12.23
CA ASP A 99 -2.57 -4.90 13.01
C ASP A 99 -1.25 -4.50 12.31
N ALA A 100 -0.46 -3.65 12.97
CA ALA A 100 0.81 -3.15 12.45
C ALA A 100 1.91 -4.22 12.25
N ASN A 101 1.70 -5.47 12.68
CA ASN A 101 2.64 -6.57 12.62
C ASN A 101 2.11 -7.78 11.83
N ASN A 102 0.89 -7.71 11.30
CA ASN A 102 0.20 -8.84 10.68
C ASN A 102 -0.59 -8.42 9.43
N TYR A 103 -0.01 -8.63 8.24
CA TYR A 103 -0.59 -8.21 6.96
C TYR A 103 0.10 -8.86 5.76
N TYR A 104 -0.56 -8.83 4.61
CA TYR A 104 0.09 -9.05 3.32
C TYR A 104 0.58 -7.74 2.70
N ILE A 105 1.58 -7.81 1.82
CA ILE A 105 2.21 -6.66 1.17
C ILE A 105 2.62 -7.01 -0.27
N SER A 106 2.38 -6.09 -1.20
CA SER A 106 3.07 -6.03 -2.48
C SER A 106 3.91 -4.75 -2.51
N ARG A 107 5.21 -4.89 -2.77
CA ARG A 107 6.20 -3.81 -2.80
C ARG A 107 6.72 -3.66 -4.23
N ALA A 108 6.73 -2.44 -4.74
CA ALA A 108 7.55 -2.03 -5.88
C ALA A 108 8.75 -1.21 -5.37
N ASN A 109 9.96 -1.47 -5.88
CA ASN A 109 11.18 -0.81 -5.43
C ASN A 109 12.01 -0.28 -6.62
N ALA A 110 12.31 1.02 -6.62
CA ALA A 110 13.07 1.69 -7.67
C ALA A 110 14.59 1.43 -7.62
N LEU A 111 15.16 1.06 -6.46
CA LEU A 111 16.59 0.72 -6.37
C LEU A 111 16.87 -0.70 -6.85
N GLU A 112 15.92 -1.63 -6.64
CA GLU A 112 16.07 -3.03 -7.01
C GLU A 112 15.42 -3.39 -8.35
N ASP A 113 14.67 -2.45 -8.98
CA ASP A 113 13.87 -2.69 -10.19
C ASP A 113 13.05 -3.99 -10.09
N ASN A 114 12.23 -4.07 -9.03
CA ASN A 114 11.40 -5.24 -8.81
C ASN A 114 10.03 -4.93 -8.19
N VAL A 115 9.14 -5.90 -8.39
CA VAL A 115 7.90 -6.04 -7.63
C VAL A 115 7.95 -7.38 -6.90
N THR A 116 7.68 -7.34 -5.60
CA THR A 116 7.73 -8.51 -4.73
C THR A 116 6.47 -8.57 -3.87
N ILE A 117 6.02 -9.78 -3.56
CA ILE A 117 4.91 -10.02 -2.64
C ILE A 117 5.42 -10.75 -1.39
N TYR A 118 4.93 -10.33 -0.23
CA TYR A 118 5.30 -10.87 1.08
C TYR A 118 4.07 -11.02 1.98
N HIS A 119 4.22 -11.80 3.04
CA HIS A 119 3.44 -11.61 4.26
C HIS A 119 4.35 -11.06 5.37
N THR A 120 3.74 -10.42 6.36
CA THR A 120 4.37 -10.08 7.63
C THR A 120 3.53 -10.74 8.72
N ILE A 121 4.14 -11.62 9.53
CA ILE A 121 3.48 -12.30 10.65
C ILE A 121 4.31 -12.03 11.90
N ASN A 122 3.68 -11.50 12.96
CA ASN A 122 4.35 -11.09 14.19
C ASN A 122 5.58 -10.20 13.91
N GLY A 123 5.44 -9.28 12.95
CA GLY A 123 6.47 -8.33 12.53
C GLY A 123 7.58 -8.92 11.65
N LYS A 124 7.57 -10.23 11.38
CA LYS A 124 8.54 -10.89 10.51
C LYS A 124 8.00 -10.97 9.08
N ARG A 125 8.68 -10.30 8.16
CA ARG A 125 8.34 -10.29 6.73
C ARG A 125 8.99 -11.46 5.99
N VAL A 126 8.24 -12.18 5.16
CA VAL A 126 8.72 -13.31 4.33
C VAL A 126 8.18 -13.17 2.90
N ALA A 127 9.10 -13.20 1.94
CA ALA A 127 8.76 -13.11 0.52
C ALA A 127 8.27 -14.46 0.02
N PHE A 128 7.31 -14.45 -0.91
CA PHE A 128 6.88 -15.68 -1.58
C PHE A 128 6.90 -15.60 -3.11
N LYS A 129 6.94 -14.41 -3.73
CA LYS A 129 7.20 -14.27 -5.17
C LYS A 129 7.80 -12.91 -5.53
N ASN A 130 8.70 -12.89 -6.52
CA ASN A 130 9.40 -11.70 -7.01
C ASN A 130 9.46 -11.69 -8.54
N ILE A 131 9.46 -10.51 -9.13
CA ILE A 131 9.69 -10.29 -10.57
C ILE A 131 10.55 -9.03 -10.74
N ASN A 132 11.47 -9.06 -11.70
CA ASN A 132 12.25 -7.88 -12.07
C ASN A 132 11.47 -7.06 -13.10
N THR A 133 11.14 -5.82 -12.76
CA THR A 133 10.47 -4.87 -13.64
C THR A 133 10.95 -3.47 -13.33
N LYS A 134 11.09 -2.61 -14.34
CA LYS A 134 11.56 -1.25 -14.12
C LYS A 134 10.58 -0.50 -13.20
N VAL A 135 11.11 0.09 -12.13
CA VAL A 135 10.37 1.03 -11.28
C VAL A 135 11.14 2.35 -11.32
N THR A 136 10.53 3.39 -11.87
CA THR A 136 11.23 4.65 -12.17
C THR A 136 11.07 5.62 -10.99
N SER A 137 12.21 5.98 -10.37
CA SER A 137 12.28 7.03 -9.36
C SER A 137 11.68 8.36 -9.87
N GLY A 138 10.92 9.05 -9.03
CA GLY A 138 10.33 10.36 -9.32
C GLY A 138 9.11 10.34 -10.24
N VAL A 139 8.64 9.16 -10.65
CA VAL A 139 7.47 8.99 -11.53
C VAL A 139 6.31 8.35 -10.78
N TRP A 140 5.08 8.73 -11.12
CA TRP A 140 3.89 8.08 -10.60
C TRP A 140 3.66 6.74 -11.29
N HIS A 141 3.53 5.70 -10.46
CA HIS A 141 3.22 4.33 -10.85
C HIS A 141 1.89 3.91 -10.23
N THR A 142 1.23 2.91 -10.81
CA THR A 142 0.03 2.29 -10.24
C THR A 142 0.35 0.88 -9.77
N LEU A 143 0.00 0.54 -8.53
CA LEU A 143 0.14 -0.79 -7.98
C LEU A 143 -1.21 -1.26 -7.43
N ARG A 144 -1.68 -2.40 -7.93
CA ARG A 144 -2.94 -3.04 -7.56
C ARG A 144 -2.71 -4.48 -7.14
N VAL A 145 -3.45 -4.92 -6.11
CA VAL A 145 -3.59 -6.33 -5.77
C VAL A 145 -5.07 -6.69 -5.73
N ASP A 146 -5.47 -7.61 -6.59
CA ASP A 146 -6.75 -8.33 -6.47
C ASP A 146 -6.53 -9.57 -5.61
N PHE A 147 -7.42 -9.79 -4.64
CA PHE A 147 -7.32 -10.91 -3.70
C PHE A 147 -8.67 -11.59 -3.51
N ALA A 148 -8.68 -12.92 -3.64
CA ALA A 148 -9.89 -13.74 -3.46
C ALA A 148 -9.51 -15.12 -2.89
N GLY A 149 -10.08 -15.49 -1.75
CA GLY A 149 -9.69 -16.71 -1.04
C GLY A 149 -8.21 -16.68 -0.68
N ASN A 150 -7.42 -17.60 -1.23
CA ASN A 150 -5.97 -17.64 -1.04
C ASN A 150 -5.18 -17.21 -2.28
N LYS A 151 -5.83 -16.65 -3.31
CA LYS A 151 -5.20 -16.25 -4.59
C LYS A 151 -5.03 -14.75 -4.65
N PHE A 152 -3.86 -14.30 -5.10
CA PHE A 152 -3.51 -12.90 -5.27
C PHE A 152 -2.98 -12.65 -6.69
N THR A 153 -3.45 -11.57 -7.31
CA THR A 153 -2.97 -11.09 -8.60
C THR A 153 -2.46 -9.66 -8.42
N VAL A 154 -1.17 -9.43 -8.67
CA VAL A 154 -0.55 -8.11 -8.64
C VAL A 154 -0.49 -7.55 -10.04
N THR A 155 -1.00 -6.33 -10.20
CA THR A 155 -0.91 -5.54 -11.42
C THR A 155 -0.05 -4.31 -11.14
N PHE A 156 0.97 -4.09 -11.96
CA PHE A 156 1.86 -2.93 -11.89
C PHE A 156 1.81 -2.20 -13.23
N ASP A 157 1.50 -0.90 -13.21
CA ASP A 157 1.28 -0.05 -14.39
C ASP A 157 0.39 -0.71 -15.46
N GLY A 158 -0.73 -1.29 -15.02
CA GLY A 158 -1.71 -1.95 -15.88
C GLY A 158 -1.33 -3.35 -16.36
N SER A 159 -0.10 -3.81 -16.10
CA SER A 159 0.36 -5.15 -16.47
C SER A 159 0.27 -6.12 -15.30
N LYS A 160 -0.34 -7.29 -15.50
CA LYS A 160 -0.30 -8.37 -14.49
C LYS A 160 1.12 -8.89 -14.39
N VAL A 161 1.73 -8.75 -13.21
CA VAL A 161 3.14 -9.11 -12.99
C VAL A 161 3.31 -10.32 -12.08
N ILE A 162 2.43 -10.50 -11.10
CA ILE A 162 2.50 -11.63 -10.16
C ILE A 162 1.12 -12.30 -10.05
N GLU A 163 1.13 -13.63 -10.08
CA GLU A 163 0.06 -14.45 -9.51
C GLU A 163 0.67 -15.35 -8.43
N ALA A 164 0.05 -15.39 -7.26
CA ALA A 164 0.55 -16.14 -6.12
C ALA A 164 -0.59 -16.68 -5.26
N THR A 165 -0.27 -17.66 -4.41
CA THR A 165 -1.17 -18.16 -3.38
C THR A 165 -0.52 -18.14 -2.01
N ASP A 166 -1.30 -17.80 -0.98
CA ASP A 166 -0.89 -17.90 0.43
C ASP A 166 -2.13 -17.99 1.33
N GLN A 167 -2.02 -18.73 2.43
CA GLN A 167 -3.13 -19.03 3.35
C GLN A 167 -2.91 -18.48 4.78
N SER A 168 -1.86 -17.69 5.00
CA SER A 168 -1.47 -17.17 6.32
C SER A 168 -2.54 -16.27 6.96
N PHE A 169 -3.31 -15.53 6.16
CA PHE A 169 -4.45 -14.73 6.64
C PHE A 169 -5.72 -15.09 5.89
N ALA A 170 -6.59 -15.87 6.53
CA ALA A 170 -7.87 -16.32 5.96
C ALA A 170 -9.05 -15.36 6.21
N ASN A 171 -8.92 -14.46 7.19
CA ASN A 171 -9.96 -13.54 7.61
C ASN A 171 -9.89 -12.20 6.86
N ALA A 172 -11.00 -11.47 6.89
CA ALA A 172 -11.03 -10.08 6.47
C ALA A 172 -10.05 -9.23 7.29
N GLY A 173 -9.62 -8.11 6.72
CA GLY A 173 -8.85 -7.12 7.45
C GLY A 173 -8.80 -5.79 6.72
N LYS A 174 -8.03 -4.85 7.28
CA LYS A 174 -7.91 -3.50 6.71
C LYS A 174 -7.04 -3.51 5.45
N VAL A 175 -7.11 -2.41 4.71
CA VAL A 175 -6.24 -2.13 3.56
C VAL A 175 -5.46 -0.83 3.77
N GLY A 176 -4.33 -0.69 3.08
CA GLY A 176 -3.49 0.49 3.25
C GLY A 176 -2.25 0.52 2.35
N VAL A 177 -1.30 1.36 2.74
CA VAL A 177 -0.02 1.58 2.06
C VAL A 177 1.17 1.33 2.97
N TRP A 178 2.35 1.17 2.36
CA TRP A 178 3.54 0.67 3.02
C TRP A 178 4.83 1.16 2.35
N THR A 179 5.90 1.35 3.13
CA THR A 179 7.26 1.59 2.62
C THR A 179 8.30 0.80 3.42
N LYS A 180 9.60 0.93 3.08
CA LYS A 180 10.72 0.29 3.78
C LYS A 180 11.78 1.31 4.16
N ALA A 181 12.42 1.10 5.31
CA ALA A 181 13.63 1.82 5.71
C ALA A 181 13.47 3.35 5.59
N ASP A 182 14.31 3.99 4.76
CA ASP A 182 14.38 5.43 4.54
C ASP A 182 13.65 5.89 3.25
N SER A 183 12.79 5.04 2.68
CA SER A 183 12.01 5.37 1.47
C SER A 183 11.12 6.58 1.68
N VAL A 184 11.41 7.67 0.98
CA VAL A 184 10.48 8.80 0.81
C VAL A 184 9.58 8.50 -0.38
N THR A 185 8.30 8.27 -0.11
CA THR A 185 7.31 7.89 -1.12
C THR A 185 6.02 8.67 -0.94
N LEU A 186 5.46 9.14 -2.05
CA LEU A 186 4.15 9.79 -2.09
C LEU A 186 3.09 8.80 -2.57
N PHE A 187 1.88 8.94 -2.06
CA PHE A 187 0.72 8.12 -2.39
C PHE A 187 -0.48 9.02 -2.68
N ASP A 188 -1.25 8.62 -3.67
CA ASP A 188 -2.46 9.31 -4.12
C ASP A 188 -3.43 8.29 -4.76
N ASP A 189 -4.69 8.68 -4.97
CA ASP A 189 -5.76 7.87 -5.56
C ASP A 189 -5.83 6.44 -4.96
N PHE A 190 -5.76 6.33 -3.62
CA PHE A 190 -5.87 5.05 -2.93
C PHE A 190 -7.29 4.50 -3.07
N SER A 191 -7.44 3.35 -3.73
CA SER A 191 -8.73 2.78 -4.07
C SER A 191 -8.89 1.36 -3.55
N TYR A 192 -10.10 0.99 -3.13
CA TYR A 192 -10.41 -0.36 -2.69
C TYR A 192 -11.88 -0.71 -2.93
N GLU A 193 -12.16 -2.01 -2.98
CA GLU A 193 -13.52 -2.54 -3.04
C GLU A 193 -13.54 -3.91 -2.36
N GLY A 194 -14.63 -4.23 -1.66
CA GLY A 194 -14.93 -5.57 -1.15
C GLY A 194 -16.04 -6.24 -1.96
N LYS A 195 -15.96 -7.56 -2.09
CA LYS A 195 -16.96 -8.39 -2.79
C LYS A 195 -17.98 -9.01 -1.84
#